data_AF-A0A223KP14-F1
#
_entry.id   AF-A0A223KP14-F1
#
_cell.length_a   1.000
_cell.length_b   1.000
_cell.length_c   1.000
_cell.angle_alpha   90.00
_cell.angle_beta   90.00
_cell.angle_gamma   90.00
#
_symmetry.space_group_name_H-M   'P 1'
#
loop_
_entity.id
_entity.type
_entity.pdbx_description
1 polymer ?
#
loop_
_entity_poly.entity_id
_entity_poly.type
_entity_poly.pdbx_seq_one_letter_code
_entity_poly.pdbx_strand_id
1 'polypeptide(L)'
;MLAKLKKVKFDKSGKNPNYKALLLCPEGKQLYIRFDYTYATKTYWPLEVNYAGKAMDAKLAWYSRKVEKTTVHGFLEEIADKVNKKYGFEMKEH
;
A
#
# COMPACT_ATOMS: atom_id res chain seq x y z
N MET A 1 -7.57 9.31 0.38
CA MET A 1 -7.32 8.57 -0.88
C MET A 1 -8.47 8.68 -1.90
N LEU A 2 -8.15 8.92 -3.18
CA LEU A 2 -9.07 8.90 -4.34
C LEU A 2 -9.31 7.48 -4.87
N ALA A 3 -8.28 6.64 -4.86
CA ALA A 3 -8.39 5.24 -5.28
C ALA A 3 -9.34 4.44 -4.37
N LYS A 4 -10.16 3.56 -4.96
CA LYS A 4 -11.04 2.68 -4.19
C LYS A 4 -10.36 1.34 -3.95
N LEU A 5 -10.19 0.95 -2.69
CA LEU A 5 -9.70 -0.38 -2.33
C LEU A 5 -10.70 -1.46 -2.81
N LYS A 6 -10.26 -2.30 -3.75
CA LYS A 6 -11.07 -3.41 -4.30
C LYS A 6 -10.79 -4.71 -3.56
N LYS A 7 -9.52 -5.05 -3.37
CA LYS A 7 -9.11 -6.27 -2.70
C LYS A 7 -7.89 -6.00 -1.85
N VAL A 8 -7.87 -6.58 -0.67
CA VAL A 8 -6.71 -6.50 0.23
C VAL A 8 -6.39 -7.90 0.72
N LYS A 9 -5.11 -8.17 0.93
CA LYS A 9 -4.61 -9.31 1.67
C LYS A 9 -3.58 -8.80 2.67
N PHE A 10 -3.63 -9.38 3.85
CA PHE A 10 -2.72 -9.10 4.93
C PHE A 10 -2.04 -10.40 5.33
N ASP A 11 -0.71 -10.39 5.37
CA ASP A 11 0.09 -11.52 5.82
C ASP A 11 0.92 -11.12 7.04
N LYS A 12 0.71 -11.84 8.13
CA LYS A 12 1.34 -11.63 9.44
C LYS A 12 2.33 -12.72 9.83
N SER A 13 2.62 -13.65 8.93
CA SER A 13 3.43 -14.84 9.24
C SER A 13 4.93 -14.53 9.30
N GLY A 14 5.36 -13.38 8.76
CA GLY A 14 6.76 -12.92 8.78
C GLY A 14 7.11 -12.00 9.94
N LYS A 15 8.39 -11.61 10.03
CA LYS A 15 8.88 -10.59 10.99
C LYS A 15 8.22 -9.21 10.80
N ASN A 16 7.93 -8.86 9.54
CA ASN A 16 7.32 -7.59 9.14
C ASN A 16 5.92 -7.84 8.58
N PRO A 17 4.91 -7.03 8.94
CA PRO A 17 3.58 -7.17 8.37
C PRO A 17 3.62 -6.82 6.88
N ASN A 18 3.08 -7.73 6.06
CA ASN A 18 3.07 -7.64 4.61
C ASN A 18 1.65 -7.35 4.10
N TYR A 19 1.55 -6.36 3.24
CA TYR A 19 0.29 -5.85 2.71
C TYR A 19 0.26 -6.06 1.20
N LYS A 20 -0.87 -6.55 0.70
CA LYS A 20 -1.17 -6.58 -0.74
C LYS A 20 -2.50 -5.88 -0.95
N ALA A 21 -2.49 -4.78 -1.68
CA ALA A 21 -3.67 -4.00 -1.98
C ALA A 21 -3.87 -3.91 -3.50
N LEU A 22 -5.09 -4.19 -3.94
CA LEU A 22 -5.57 -3.92 -5.28
C LEU A 22 -6.59 -2.78 -5.17
N LEU A 23 -6.26 -1.65 -5.79
CA LEU A 23 -7.08 -0.46 -5.83
C LEU A 23 -7.60 -0.23 -7.26
N LEU A 24 -8.78 0.36 -7.35
CA LEU A 24 -9.33 0.93 -8.57
C LEU A 24 -9.10 2.43 -8.55
N CYS A 25 -8.26 2.91 -9.46
CA CYS A 25 -7.95 4.32 -9.63
C CYS A 25 -9.15 5.06 -10.23
N PRO A 26 -9.26 6.39 -10.02
CA PRO A 26 -10.35 7.20 -10.57
C PRO A 26 -10.45 7.14 -12.11
N GLU A 27 -9.33 6.89 -12.81
CA GLU A 27 -9.29 6.68 -14.26
C GLU A 27 -9.84 5.31 -14.71
N GLY A 28 -10.37 4.48 -13.80
CA GLY A 28 -10.83 3.12 -14.09
C GLY A 28 -9.72 2.07 -14.20
N LYS A 29 -8.46 2.49 -14.07
CA LYS A 29 -7.29 1.60 -14.09
C LYS A 29 -7.11 0.89 -12.74
N GLN A 30 -6.54 -0.30 -12.76
CA GLN A 30 -6.20 -1.05 -11.54
C GLN A 30 -4.77 -0.75 -11.10
N LEU A 31 -4.58 -0.55 -9.81
CA LEU A 31 -3.30 -0.38 -9.16
C LEU A 31 -3.14 -1.48 -8.11
N TYR A 32 -2.22 -2.41 -8.37
CA TYR A 32 -1.80 -3.39 -7.40
C TYR A 32 -0.50 -2.95 -6.73
N ILE A 33 -0.45 -3.06 -5.41
CA ILE A 33 0.69 -2.69 -4.60
C ILE A 33 0.92 -3.78 -3.57
N ARG A 34 2.15 -4.29 -3.52
CA ARG A 34 2.68 -5.09 -2.44
C ARG A 34 3.70 -4.26 -1.69
N PHE A 35 3.59 -4.21 -0.38
CA PHE A 35 4.49 -3.44 0.47
C PHE A 35 4.56 -4.07 1.86
N ASP A 36 5.65 -3.82 2.58
CA ASP A 36 5.82 -4.24 3.96
C ASP A 36 6.15 -3.07 4.88
N TYR A 37 5.91 -3.24 6.16
CA TYR A 37 6.33 -2.29 7.18
C TYR A 37 7.60 -2.79 7.87
N THR A 38 8.66 -1.99 7.79
CA THR A 38 9.93 -2.30 8.46
C THR A 38 9.99 -1.59 9.79
N TYR A 39 9.93 -2.35 10.89
CA TYR A 39 10.02 -1.82 12.26
C TYR A 39 11.33 -1.08 12.53
N ALA A 40 12.45 -1.55 11.97
CA ALA A 40 13.76 -0.91 12.15
C ALA A 40 13.81 0.54 11.66
N THR A 41 13.08 0.85 10.58
CA THR A 41 13.03 2.18 9.95
C THR A 41 11.70 2.89 10.20
N LYS A 42 10.78 2.26 10.94
CA LYS A 42 9.40 2.71 11.20
C LYS A 42 8.69 3.22 9.93
N THR A 43 8.87 2.53 8.80
CA THR A 43 8.36 3.01 7.51
C THR A 43 7.87 1.88 6.61
N TYR A 44 6.98 2.24 5.68
CA TYR A 44 6.45 1.35 4.66
C TYR A 44 7.31 1.36 3.40
N TRP A 45 7.66 0.17 2.92
CA TRP A 45 8.46 -0.02 1.72
C TRP A 45 7.64 -0.68 0.62
N PRO A 46 7.50 -0.04 -0.56
CA PRO A 46 6.90 -0.70 -1.70
C PRO A 46 7.83 -1.80 -2.20
N LEU A 47 7.30 -3.02 -2.30
CA LEU A 47 8.00 -4.20 -2.81
C LEU A 47 7.65 -4.49 -4.27
N GLU A 48 6.39 -4.29 -4.65
CA GLU A 48 5.91 -4.53 -6.01
C GLU A 48 4.77 -3.58 -6.33
N VAL A 49 4.81 -2.97 -7.51
CA VAL A 49 3.79 -2.02 -7.94
C VAL A 49 3.42 -2.35 -9.37
N ASN A 50 2.13 -2.54 -9.62
CA ASN A 50 1.59 -2.88 -10.93
C ASN A 50 0.45 -1.91 -11.23
N TYR A 51 0.62 -1.06 -12.24
CA TYR A 51 -0.41 -0.10 -12.67
C TYR A 51 -0.89 -0.45 -14.08
N ALA A 52 -2.21 -0.62 -14.23
CA ALA A 52 -2.83 -1.01 -15.50
C ALA A 52 -2.18 -2.26 -16.15
N GLY A 53 -1.79 -3.25 -15.32
CA GLY A 53 -1.15 -4.48 -15.78
C GLY A 53 0.33 -4.36 -16.14
N LYS A 54 0.96 -3.21 -15.89
CA LYS A 54 2.40 -3.01 -16.12
C LYS A 54 3.15 -2.90 -14.80
N ALA A 55 4.25 -3.65 -14.66
CA ALA A 55 5.18 -3.52 -13.54
C ALA A 55 5.81 -2.12 -13.54
N MET A 56 5.81 -1.50 -12.37
CA MET A 56 6.11 -0.10 -12.18
C MET A 56 6.94 0.10 -10.92
N ASP A 57 8.14 -0.50 -10.86
CA ASP A 57 9.07 -0.44 -9.72
C ASP A 57 9.14 0.94 -9.03
N ALA A 58 9.45 2.00 -9.79
CA ALA A 58 9.68 3.35 -9.25
C ALA A 58 8.50 4.34 -9.40
N LYS A 59 7.38 3.95 -10.03
CA LYS A 59 6.30 4.90 -10.39
C LYS A 59 5.19 5.04 -9.35
N LEU A 60 5.24 4.33 -8.22
CA LEU A 60 4.31 4.60 -7.12
C LEU A 60 4.41 6.05 -6.64
N ALA A 61 5.62 6.62 -6.61
CA ALA A 61 5.84 8.02 -6.28
C ALA A 61 5.15 8.98 -7.26
N TRP A 62 5.11 8.62 -8.56
CA TRP A 62 4.37 9.39 -9.55
C TRP A 62 2.86 9.33 -9.25
N TYR A 63 2.32 8.14 -9.00
CA TYR A 63 0.90 7.97 -8.69
C TYR A 63 0.49 8.70 -7.40
N SER A 64 1.21 8.47 -6.31
CA SER A 64 0.88 9.07 -5.00
C SER A 64 0.92 10.59 -5.07
N ARG A 65 1.90 11.19 -5.77
CA ARG A 65 2.04 12.65 -5.89
C ARG A 65 1.06 13.27 -6.88
N LYS A 66 0.87 12.66 -8.06
CA LYS A 66 0.05 13.24 -9.14
C LYS A 66 -1.44 12.97 -8.96
N VAL A 67 -1.80 11.76 -8.54
CA VAL A 67 -3.20 11.36 -8.40
C VAL A 67 -3.67 11.65 -6.97
N GLU A 68 -2.99 11.08 -5.98
CA GLU A 68 -3.42 11.12 -4.57
C GLU A 68 -2.97 12.39 -3.83
N LYS A 69 -2.11 13.22 -4.45
CA LYS A 69 -1.49 14.42 -3.85
C LYS A 69 -0.85 14.18 -2.48
N THR A 70 -0.27 13.00 -2.29
CA THR A 70 0.38 12.58 -1.04
C THR A 70 1.76 11.93 -1.31
N THR A 71 2.52 11.70 -0.24
CA THR A 71 3.79 10.98 -0.31
C THR A 71 3.55 9.48 -0.47
N VAL A 72 4.56 8.75 -0.95
CA VAL A 72 4.47 7.28 -1.03
C VAL A 72 4.19 6.69 0.35
N HIS A 73 4.89 7.18 1.37
CA HIS A 73 4.71 6.75 2.75
C HIS A 73 3.28 6.97 3.24
N GLY A 74 2.76 8.21 3.15
CA GLY A 74 1.40 8.51 3.59
C GLY A 74 0.33 7.75 2.82
N PHE A 75 0.57 7.45 1.54
CA PHE A 75 -0.33 6.62 0.75
C PHE A 75 -0.36 5.16 1.23
N LEU A 76 0.82 4.57 1.47
CA LEU A 76 0.93 3.21 1.98
C LEU A 76 0.37 3.08 3.39
N GLU A 77 0.59 4.10 4.22
CA GLU A 77 0.03 4.19 5.57
C GLU A 77 -1.50 4.21 5.55
N GLU A 78 -2.14 5.03 4.69
CA GLU A 78 -3.61 5.07 4.61
C GLU A 78 -4.21 3.71 4.16
N ILE A 79 -3.48 2.97 3.32
CA ILE A 79 -3.86 1.61 2.92
C ILE A 79 -3.68 0.64 4.10
N ALA A 80 -2.53 0.70 4.76
CA ALA A 80 -2.20 -0.15 5.90
C ALA A 80 -3.20 0.04 7.04
N ASP A 81 -3.55 1.27 7.40
CA ASP A 81 -4.55 1.58 8.43
C ASP A 81 -5.89 0.90 8.13
N LYS A 82 -6.39 1.02 6.89
CA LYS A 82 -7.63 0.37 6.46
C LYS A 82 -7.55 -1.15 6.51
N VAL A 83 -6.41 -1.72 6.14
CA VAL A 83 -6.18 -3.17 6.21
C VAL A 83 -6.10 -3.62 7.66
N ASN A 84 -5.30 -2.96 8.47
CA ASN A 84 -5.13 -3.24 9.90
C ASN A 84 -6.46 -3.21 10.64
N LYS A 85 -7.26 -2.16 10.41
CA LYS A 85 -8.61 -2.05 10.96
C LYS A 85 -9.53 -3.19 10.50
N LYS A 86 -9.41 -3.61 9.24
CA LYS A 86 -10.20 -4.74 8.70
C LYS A 86 -9.81 -6.09 9.29
N TYR A 87 -8.52 -6.30 9.58
CA TYR A 87 -7.99 -7.55 10.10
C TYR A 87 -7.79 -7.55 11.63
N GLY A 88 -8.14 -6.46 12.31
CA GLY A 88 -7.90 -6.29 13.75
C GLY A 88 -6.42 -6.38 14.13
N PHE A 89 -5.54 -5.91 13.24
CA PHE A 89 -4.09 -5.94 13.48
C PHE A 89 -3.62 -4.63 14.11
N GLU A 90 -3.08 -4.73 15.33
CA GLU A 90 -2.40 -3.62 15.99
C GLU A 90 -0.92 -3.68 15.69
N MET A 91 -0.36 -2.57 15.20
CA MET A 91 1.08 -2.46 15.03
C MET A 91 1.74 -2.53 16.41
N LYS A 92 2.80 -3.32 16.51
CA LYS A 92 3.66 -3.31 17.69
C LYS A 92 4.37 -1.95 17.77
N GLU A 93 3.86 -1.04 18.58
CA GLU A 93 4.65 0.09 19.06
C GLU A 93 5.76 -0.50 19.95
N HIS A 94 7.00 -0.12 19.66
CA HIS A 94 8.19 -0.58 20.36
C HIS A 94 8.98 0.61 20.89
#